data_AF-A0A3R7TLX4-F1
#
_entry.id   AF-A0A3R7TLX4-F1
#
_cell.length_a   1.000
_cell.length_b   1.000
_cell.length_c   1.000
_cell.angle_alpha   90.00
_cell.angle_beta   90.00
_cell.angle_gamma   90.00
#
_symmetry.space_group_name_H-M   'P 1'
#
loop_
_entity.id
_entity.type
_entity.pdbx_description
1 polymer ?
#
loop_
_entity_poly.entity_id
_entity_poly.type
_entity_poly.pdbx_seq_one_letter_code
_entity_poly.pdbx_strand_id
1 'polypeptide(L)'
;MVSLIWVNSDFYFMPPRREGKGSQKQARYERLKNEILKFVGANPGCSAQSIVASLSNDRSMRNHGLTPRKVGFFIPRHLGQYLVWWQDHTAGRRVYGETGCSEAPDNR
;
A
#
# COMPACT_ATOMS: atom_id res chain seq x y z
N MET A 1 11.11 58.09 -37.41
CA MET A 1 11.44 56.65 -37.55
C MET A 1 11.32 56.02 -36.17
N VAL A 2 10.20 55.38 -35.87
CA VAL A 2 10.01 54.60 -34.63
C VAL A 2 9.80 53.15 -35.04
N SER A 3 10.77 52.31 -34.73
CA SER A 3 10.74 50.87 -35.01
C SER A 3 9.84 50.18 -33.99
N LEU A 4 8.72 49.63 -34.47
CA LEU A 4 7.87 48.70 -33.70
C LEU A 4 8.60 47.35 -33.62
N ILE A 5 9.08 46.97 -32.44
CA ILE A 5 9.61 45.63 -32.20
C ILE A 5 8.40 44.69 -32.05
N TRP A 6 8.17 43.84 -33.04
CA TRP A 6 7.24 42.72 -32.95
C TRP A 6 7.82 41.67 -31.99
N VAL A 7 7.20 41.51 -30.82
CA VAL A 7 7.49 40.37 -29.94
C VAL A 7 6.74 39.17 -30.52
N ASN A 8 7.46 38.25 -31.17
CA ASN A 8 6.94 36.94 -31.53
C ASN A 8 6.67 36.17 -30.23
N SER A 9 5.39 36.07 -29.86
CA SER A 9 4.94 35.13 -28.84
C SER A 9 4.95 33.73 -29.45
N ASP A 10 6.12 33.11 -29.50
CA ASP A 10 6.25 31.67 -29.72
C ASP A 10 5.69 30.95 -28.49
N PHE A 11 4.36 30.77 -28.47
CA PHE A 11 3.71 29.77 -27.65
C PHE A 11 4.19 28.42 -28.14
N TYR A 12 5.33 27.96 -27.60
CA TYR A 12 5.77 26.58 -27.72
C TYR A 12 4.59 25.68 -27.34
N PHE A 13 4.04 24.99 -28.33
CA PHE A 13 3.05 23.93 -28.16
C PHE A 13 3.68 22.85 -27.28
N MET A 14 3.52 22.97 -25.96
CA MET A 14 3.88 21.89 -25.05
C MET A 14 2.88 20.75 -25.30
N PRO A 15 3.33 19.56 -25.72
CA PRO A 15 2.43 18.42 -25.82
C PRO A 15 1.80 18.18 -24.43
N PRO A 16 0.51 17.77 -24.37
CA PRO A 16 -0.16 17.55 -23.10
C PRO A 16 0.70 16.62 -22.23
N ARG A 17 0.89 17.03 -20.97
CA ARG A 17 1.68 16.30 -19.98
C ARG A 17 1.17 14.85 -19.96
N ARG A 18 2.00 13.88 -20.38
CA ARG A 18 1.68 12.44 -20.36
C ARG A 18 0.96 12.13 -19.04
N GLU A 19 -0.23 11.54 -19.11
CA GLU A 19 -1.12 11.28 -17.97
C GLU A 19 -0.52 10.25 -16.99
N GLY A 20 0.57 10.59 -16.31
CA GLY A 20 1.33 9.68 -15.44
C GLY A 20 0.82 9.62 -14.00
N LYS A 21 -0.25 10.34 -13.65
CA LYS A 21 -0.69 10.49 -12.25
C LYS A 21 -1.58 9.35 -11.75
N GLY A 22 -2.32 8.66 -12.63
CA GLY A 22 -3.16 7.51 -12.26
C GLY A 22 -2.38 6.20 -12.15
N SER A 23 -1.54 5.90 -13.15
CA SER A 23 -0.77 4.65 -13.25
C SER A 23 0.19 4.44 -12.08
N GLN A 24 0.89 5.49 -11.62
CA GLN A 24 1.85 5.34 -10.52
C GLN A 24 1.18 5.09 -9.16
N LYS A 25 0.01 5.71 -8.91
CA LYS A 25 -0.74 5.48 -7.66
C LYS A 25 -1.29 4.06 -7.64
N GLN A 26 -1.85 3.59 -8.76
CA GLN A 26 -2.33 2.22 -8.88
C GLN A 26 -1.19 1.20 -8.72
N ALA A 27 -0.06 1.41 -9.39
CA ALA A 27 1.09 0.51 -9.27
C ALA A 27 1.61 0.41 -7.83
N ARG A 28 1.66 1.52 -7.08
CA ARG A 28 2.02 1.50 -5.65
C ARG A 28 1.00 0.72 -4.82
N TYR A 29 -0.27 0.90 -5.11
CA TYR A 29 -1.36 0.19 -4.43
C TYR A 29 -1.29 -1.32 -4.69
N GLU A 30 -1.18 -1.74 -5.95
CA GLU A 30 -1.06 -3.16 -6.32
C GLU A 30 0.19 -3.81 -5.72
N ARG A 31 1.33 -3.09 -5.74
CA ARG A 31 2.55 -3.58 -5.09
C ARG A 31 2.34 -3.81 -3.59
N LEU A 32 1.76 -2.85 -2.88
CA LEU A 32 1.49 -3.00 -1.44
C LEU A 32 0.54 -4.17 -1.18
N LYS A 33 -0.52 -4.29 -1.99
CA LYS A 33 -1.51 -5.37 -1.91
C LYS A 33 -0.83 -6.74 -2.03
N ASN A 34 -0.02 -6.93 -3.08
CA ASN A 34 0.65 -8.19 -3.37
C ASN A 34 1.67 -8.57 -2.30
N GLU A 35 2.45 -7.61 -1.79
CA GLU A 35 3.43 -7.90 -0.73
C GLU A 35 2.76 -8.28 0.59
N ILE A 36 1.65 -7.63 0.96
CA ILE A 36 0.89 -8.01 2.16
C ILE A 36 0.33 -9.42 2.02
N LEU A 37 -0.31 -9.74 0.89
CA LEU A 37 -0.85 -11.07 0.64
C LEU A 37 0.23 -12.14 0.72
N LYS A 38 1.36 -11.93 0.05
CA LYS A 38 2.49 -12.87 0.07
C LYS A 38 3.05 -13.08 1.47
N PHE A 39 3.16 -12.01 2.27
CA PHE A 39 3.69 -12.11 3.62
C PHE A 39 2.75 -12.85 4.57
N VAL A 40 1.45 -12.53 4.52
CA VAL A 40 0.43 -13.15 5.39
C VAL A 40 0.23 -14.63 5.02
N GLY A 41 0.23 -14.97 3.72
CA GLY A 41 0.15 -16.37 3.29
C GLY A 41 1.35 -17.22 3.72
N ALA A 42 2.54 -16.62 3.80
CA ALA A 42 3.73 -17.30 4.31
C ALA A 42 3.81 -17.34 5.85
N ASN A 43 3.11 -16.42 6.54
CA ASN A 43 3.16 -16.25 7.99
C ASN A 43 1.74 -16.00 8.54
N PRO A 44 0.93 -17.06 8.69
CA PRO A 44 -0.37 -16.93 9.36
C PRO A 44 -0.18 -16.50 10.83
N GLY A 45 -1.18 -15.81 11.38
CA GLY A 45 -1.12 -15.26 12.75
C GLY A 45 -0.20 -14.04 12.93
N CYS A 46 0.32 -13.46 11.85
CA CYS A 46 1.23 -12.31 11.94
C CYS A 46 0.53 -11.01 12.36
N SER A 47 1.26 -10.10 13.03
CA SER A 47 0.73 -8.77 13.39
C SER A 47 0.91 -7.75 12.28
N ALA A 48 0.21 -6.62 12.41
CA ALA A 48 0.44 -5.45 11.57
C ALA A 48 1.88 -4.90 11.73
N GLN A 49 2.50 -5.08 12.89
CA GLN A 49 3.89 -4.67 13.12
C GLN A 49 4.84 -5.53 12.30
N SER A 50 4.66 -6.85 12.33
CA SER A 50 5.46 -7.80 11.56
C SER A 50 5.36 -7.52 10.05
N ILE A 51 4.15 -7.27 9.55
CA ILE A 51 3.92 -6.88 8.15
C ILE A 51 4.66 -5.58 7.81
N VAL A 52 4.55 -4.55 8.66
CA VAL A 52 5.23 -3.27 8.38
C VAL A 52 6.75 -3.41 8.44
N ALA A 53 7.26 -4.23 9.35
CA ALA A 53 8.69 -4.50 9.46
C ALA A 53 9.21 -5.16 8.17
N SER A 54 8.53 -6.18 7.64
CA SER A 54 8.95 -6.84 6.39
C SER A 54 8.83 -5.92 5.17
N LEU A 55 7.75 -5.14 5.07
CA LEU A 55 7.60 -4.15 3.99
C LEU A 55 8.69 -3.08 4.03
N SER A 56 9.06 -2.62 5.23
CA SER A 56 10.04 -1.55 5.41
C SER A 56 11.46 -2.06 5.20
N ASN A 57 11.82 -3.16 5.84
CA ASN A 57 13.18 -3.68 5.86
C ASN A 57 13.49 -4.51 4.60
N ASP A 58 12.65 -5.49 4.28
CA ASP A 58 12.94 -6.46 3.23
C ASP A 58 12.54 -5.95 1.83
N ARG A 59 11.55 -5.06 1.77
CA ARG A 59 11.00 -4.53 0.50
C ARG A 59 11.31 -3.06 0.25
N SER A 60 12.09 -2.42 1.13
CA SER A 60 12.50 -1.02 1.03
C SER A 60 11.33 -0.03 0.82
N MET A 61 10.15 -0.34 1.37
CA MET A 61 8.95 0.51 1.29
C MET A 61 8.90 1.61 2.37
N ARG A 62 10.03 1.91 3.02
CA ARG A 62 10.17 2.85 4.16
C ARG A 62 9.62 4.24 3.88
N ASN A 63 9.76 4.74 2.66
CA ASN A 63 9.42 6.11 2.29
C ASN A 63 7.91 6.35 2.10
N HIS A 64 7.07 5.33 2.33
CA HIS A 64 5.61 5.43 2.14
C HIS A 64 4.83 5.82 3.40
N GLY A 65 5.52 6.07 4.53
CA GLY A 65 4.87 6.40 5.79
C GLY A 65 3.89 5.31 6.25
N LEU A 66 4.20 4.05 5.93
CA LEU A 66 3.46 2.87 6.35
C LEU A 66 3.64 2.70 7.86
N THR A 67 2.53 2.63 8.57
CA THR A 67 2.51 2.34 10.00
C THR A 67 1.63 1.13 10.26
N PRO A 68 1.82 0.41 11.38
CA PRO A 68 0.96 -0.72 11.73
C PRO A 68 -0.52 -0.31 11.74
N ARG A 69 -0.81 0.93 12.15
CA ARG A 69 -2.16 1.51 12.12
C ARG A 69 -2.72 1.64 10.69
N LYS A 70 -1.92 2.15 9.74
CA LYS A 70 -2.35 2.30 8.34
C LYS A 70 -2.55 0.94 7.67
N VAL A 71 -1.65 -0.01 7.88
CA VAL A 71 -1.80 -1.39 7.38
C VAL A 71 -3.04 -2.03 7.99
N GLY A 72 -3.28 -1.82 9.29
CA GLY A 72 -4.49 -2.28 9.95
C GLY A 72 -5.79 -1.65 9.44
N PHE A 73 -5.74 -0.47 8.84
CA PHE A 73 -6.91 0.05 8.12
C PHE A 73 -6.98 -0.41 6.66
N PHE A 74 -5.83 -0.65 6.04
CA PHE A 74 -5.72 -1.04 4.64
C PHE A 74 -6.30 -2.45 4.41
N ILE A 75 -5.93 -3.41 5.24
CA ILE A 75 -6.33 -4.82 5.09
C ILE A 75 -7.86 -4.99 5.05
N PRO A 76 -8.64 -4.55 6.05
CA PRO A 76 -10.10 -4.73 6.02
C PRO A 76 -10.79 -3.96 4.89
N ARG A 77 -10.19 -2.88 4.36
CA ARG A 77 -10.78 -2.07 3.28
C ARG A 77 -10.52 -2.64 1.89
N HIS A 78 -9.37 -3.27 1.68
CA HIS A 78 -8.87 -3.62 0.35
C HIS A 78 -8.60 -5.12 0.16
N LEU A 79 -8.38 -5.83 1.26
CA LEU A 79 -7.98 -7.23 1.29
C LEU A 79 -8.97 -8.12 2.05
N GLY A 80 -10.11 -7.60 2.51
CA GLY A 80 -11.08 -8.35 3.32
C GLY A 80 -11.71 -9.56 2.62
N GLN A 81 -11.57 -9.69 1.31
CA GLN A 81 -11.97 -10.90 0.57
C GLN A 81 -10.94 -12.04 0.69
N TYR A 82 -9.67 -11.70 0.89
CA TYR A 82 -8.54 -12.65 0.87
C TYR A 82 -7.99 -12.96 2.25
N LEU A 83 -8.07 -11.97 3.16
CA LEU A 83 -7.50 -12.02 4.49
C LEU A 83 -8.56 -11.81 5.54
N VAL A 84 -8.48 -12.60 6.60
CA VAL A 84 -9.24 -12.43 7.83
C VAL A 84 -8.34 -11.92 8.94
N TRP A 85 -8.94 -11.34 9.97
CA TRP A 85 -8.22 -10.89 11.15
C TRP A 85 -8.98 -11.26 12.40
N TRP A 86 -8.25 -11.51 13.47
CA TRP A 86 -8.79 -11.76 14.80
C TRP A 86 -7.92 -11.06 15.85
N GLN A 87 -8.45 -10.98 17.08
CA GLN A 87 -7.73 -10.43 18.21
C GLN A 87 -6.96 -11.56 18.89
N ASP A 88 -5.65 -11.39 19.00
CA ASP A 88 -4.80 -12.21 19.86
C ASP A 88 -5.00 -11.72 21.30
N HIS A 89 -5.72 -12.50 22.11
CA HIS A 89 -6.04 -12.16 23.49
C HIS A 89 -4.83 -12.24 24.42
N THR A 90 -3.82 -13.04 24.06
CA THR A 90 -2.57 -13.16 24.84
C THR A 90 -1.72 -11.91 24.69
N ALA A 91 -1.58 -11.40 23.47
CA ALA A 91 -0.75 -10.22 23.19
C ALA A 91 -1.54 -8.90 23.04
N GLY A 92 -2.87 -8.93 23.13
CA GLY A 92 -3.74 -7.74 22.99
C GLY A 92 -3.67 -7.07 21.62
N ARG A 93 -3.24 -7.79 20.57
CA ARG A 93 -2.96 -7.24 19.24
C ARG A 93 -3.81 -7.88 18.17
N ARG A 94 -3.95 -7.20 17.03
CA ARG A 94 -4.62 -7.76 15.86
C ARG A 94 -3.67 -8.61 15.03
N VAL A 95 -4.09 -9.81 14.70
CA VAL A 95 -3.36 -10.76 13.86
C VAL A 95 -4.14 -11.10 12.60
N TYR A 96 -3.42 -11.53 11.56
CA TYR A 96 -3.96 -11.77 10.22
C TYR A 96 -3.66 -13.17 9.75
N GLY A 97 -4.58 -13.72 8.97
CA GLY A 97 -4.40 -14.97 8.26
C GLY A 97 -5.19 -14.97 6.95
N GLU A 98 -4.93 -15.95 6.10
CA GLU A 98 -5.72 -16.17 4.89
C GLU A 98 -7.13 -16.65 5.25
N THR A 99 -8.11 -16.30 4.41
CA THR A 99 -9.47 -16.80 4.54
C THR A 99 -9.48 -18.34 4.45
N GLY A 100 -9.81 -19.01 5.56
CA GLY A 100 -9.81 -20.47 5.68
C GLY A 100 -8.60 -21.07 6.40
N CYS A 101 -7.63 -20.26 6.83
CA CYS A 101 -6.51 -20.73 7.63
C CYS A 101 -6.97 -21.11 9.05
N SER A 102 -6.62 -22.34 9.48
CA SER A 102 -7.06 -22.95 10.75
C SER A 102 -6.35 -22.41 12.00
N GLU A 103 -5.52 -21.36 11.87
CA GLU A 103 -4.80 -20.75 13.00
C GLU A 103 -5.60 -19.68 13.75
N ALA A 104 -6.87 -19.46 13.39
CA ALA A 104 -7.77 -18.75 14.29
C ALA A 104 -7.80 -19.53 15.62
N PRO A 105 -7.46 -18.91 16.77
CA PRO A 105 -7.43 -19.60 18.04
C PRO A 105 -8.81 -20.20 18.27
N ASP A 106 -8.84 -21.51 18.47
CA ASP A 106 -10.00 -22.21 18.99
C ASP A 106 -10.33 -21.51 20.31
N ASN A 107 -11.44 -20.77 20.34
CA ASN A 107 -11.98 -20.18 21.56
C ASN A 107 -12.51 -21.34 22.42
N ARG A 108 -11.60 -22.10 23.03
CA ARG A 108 -11.87 -23.07 24.09
C ARG A 108 -11.56 -22.49 25.45
#